data_AF-A0A7W1DQL4-F1
#
_entry.id   AF-A0A7W1DQL4-F1
#
_cell.length_a   1.000
_cell.length_b   1.000
_cell.length_c   1.000
_cell.angle_alpha   90.00
_cell.angle_beta   90.00
_cell.angle_gamma   90.00
#
_symmetry.space_group_name_H-M   'P 1'
#
loop_
_entity.id
_entity.type
_entity.pdbx_description
1 polymer ?
#
loop_
_entity_poly.entity_id
_entity_poly.type
_entity_poly.pdbx_seq_one_letter_code
_entity_poly.pdbx_strand_id
1 'polypeptide(L)'
;TGSRSGLIGHVFRLLDALGKRSPRWLLLENVPFMLQLQHGRAMRYLVDSLEERGYTWAYRVVDARAFGIPQRRRRVILLASKSEDPRPCLFADDAAKRENAFAPNLLCGFYWTEGLRGLGWAVDAVPTLKGGSTIGIPSPPAIWNPQDGSIGTPTITDAERLQGFEAGWTTPAGEAEGVRDSHRWKLVGNAVNVRVAEWLGRRLVSGGRVGAGEDRLALGKAWPTAAWGHGGEAFSVAVSEWPEQQRHVHLRHFLHSPLKPLSRRAAAGFLSRALVAKLNFEDGFLDDVARHIDRMDRLTAA
;
A
#
# COMPACT_ATOMS: atom_id res chain seq x y z
N THR A 1 -23.50 -6.18 2.59
CA THR A 1 -22.17 -6.07 3.23
C THR A 1 -21.27 -7.15 2.66
N GLY A 2 -20.10 -6.81 2.13
CA GLY A 2 -19.24 -7.78 1.43
C GLY A 2 -18.69 -8.84 2.38
N SER A 3 -18.83 -10.12 2.03
CA SER A 3 -18.47 -11.29 2.86
C SER A 3 -16.99 -11.32 3.32
N ARG A 4 -16.10 -10.57 2.67
CA ARG A 4 -14.67 -10.46 3.06
C ARG A 4 -14.40 -9.45 4.18
N SER A 5 -15.32 -8.50 4.42
CA SER A 5 -15.21 -7.53 5.52
C SER A 5 -15.58 -8.13 6.89
N GLY A 6 -16.05 -9.38 6.93
CA GLY A 6 -16.39 -10.11 8.15
C GLY A 6 -15.22 -10.82 8.83
N LEU A 7 -14.03 -10.86 8.21
CA LEU A 7 -12.86 -11.56 8.78
C LEU A 7 -12.44 -11.03 10.15
N ILE A 8 -12.65 -9.74 10.42
CA ILE A 8 -12.35 -9.15 11.73
C ILE A 8 -13.20 -9.78 12.85
N GLY A 9 -14.44 -10.17 12.54
CA GLY A 9 -15.30 -10.88 13.50
C GLY A 9 -14.72 -12.24 13.91
N HIS A 10 -13.99 -12.92 13.01
CA HIS A 10 -13.28 -14.15 13.36
C HIS A 10 -12.07 -13.90 14.25
N VAL A 11 -11.36 -12.77 14.08
CA VAL A 11 -10.29 -12.37 15.01
C VAL A 11 -10.88 -12.18 16.41
N PHE A 12 -11.97 -11.43 16.54
CA PHE A 12 -12.65 -11.24 17.82
C PHE A 12 -13.15 -12.55 18.43
N ARG A 13 -13.78 -13.42 17.65
CA ARG A 13 -14.19 -14.76 18.10
C ARG A 13 -13.01 -15.57 18.65
N LEU A 14 -11.84 -15.50 18.02
CA LEU A 14 -10.63 -16.18 18.51
C LEU A 14 -10.11 -15.56 19.81
N LEU A 15 -10.10 -14.23 19.91
CA LEU A 15 -9.73 -13.53 21.15
C LEU A 15 -10.65 -13.90 22.31
N ASP A 16 -11.96 -13.98 22.06
CA ASP A 16 -12.97 -14.33 23.05
C ASP A 16 -12.82 -15.78 23.51
N ALA A 17 -12.59 -16.71 22.56
CA ALA A 17 -12.34 -18.11 22.87
C ALA A 17 -11.05 -18.34 23.69
N LEU A 18 -10.06 -17.46 23.54
CA LEU A 18 -8.83 -17.49 24.35
C LEU A 18 -9.04 -16.90 25.75
N GLY A 19 -10.00 -15.99 25.93
CA GLY A 19 -10.31 -15.34 27.21
C GLY A 19 -9.07 -14.68 27.82
N LYS A 20 -8.70 -15.09 29.04
CA LYS A 20 -7.49 -14.60 29.74
C LYS A 20 -6.18 -14.92 29.01
N ARG A 21 -6.17 -15.92 28.11
CA ARG A 21 -5.01 -16.30 27.30
C ARG A 21 -4.90 -15.51 25.98
N SER A 22 -5.79 -14.56 25.74
CA SER A 22 -5.68 -13.66 24.59
C SER A 22 -4.31 -12.98 24.56
N PRO A 23 -3.72 -12.73 23.38
CA PRO A 23 -2.41 -12.14 23.27
C PRO A 23 -2.32 -10.77 23.94
N ARG A 24 -1.14 -10.45 24.46
CA ARG A 24 -0.84 -9.13 25.03
C ARG A 24 -0.98 -8.02 23.99
N TRP A 25 -0.46 -8.28 22.79
CA TRP A 25 -0.41 -7.38 21.66
C TRP A 25 -1.21 -7.94 20.48
N LEU A 26 -1.92 -7.07 19.77
CA LEU A 26 -2.56 -7.36 18.50
C LEU A 26 -2.10 -6.34 17.47
N LEU A 27 -1.58 -6.83 16.35
CA LEU A 27 -1.22 -6.02 15.18
C LEU A 27 -2.18 -6.32 14.05
N LEU A 28 -2.81 -5.27 13.51
CA LEU A 28 -3.64 -5.33 12.31
C LEU A 28 -3.06 -4.39 11.25
N GLU A 29 -3.01 -4.88 10.01
CA GLU A 29 -2.69 -4.08 8.84
C GLU A 29 -3.88 -4.06 7.89
N ASN A 30 -4.14 -2.90 7.27
CA ASN A 30 -5.14 -2.79 6.23
C ASN A 30 -4.91 -1.57 5.33
N VAL A 31 -5.73 -1.42 4.28
CA VAL A 31 -5.70 -0.26 3.40
C VAL A 31 -6.36 0.98 4.04
N PRO A 32 -5.90 2.21 3.72
CA PRO A 32 -6.46 3.46 4.27
C PRO A 32 -7.96 3.65 4.07
N PHE A 33 -8.54 3.04 3.03
CA PHE A 33 -9.97 3.11 2.78
C PHE A 33 -10.82 2.56 3.95
N MET A 34 -10.26 1.71 4.82
CA MET A 34 -10.96 1.23 6.01
C MET A 34 -11.45 2.38 6.92
N LEU A 35 -10.71 3.49 6.97
CA LEU A 35 -11.02 4.65 7.81
C LEU A 35 -12.30 5.36 7.39
N GLN A 36 -12.69 5.19 6.12
CA GLN A 36 -13.86 5.82 5.50
C GLN A 36 -15.02 4.84 5.28
N LEU A 37 -14.76 3.54 5.44
CA LEU A 37 -15.74 2.49 5.16
C LEU A 37 -16.99 2.66 6.02
N GLN A 38 -18.16 2.63 5.37
CA GLN A 38 -19.45 2.92 6.00
C GLN A 38 -19.46 4.26 6.75
N HIS A 39 -18.86 5.30 6.16
CA HIS A 39 -18.72 6.63 6.78
C HIS A 39 -18.00 6.58 8.14
N GLY A 40 -16.98 5.73 8.26
CA GLY A 40 -16.17 5.57 9.47
C GLY A 40 -16.77 4.65 10.54
N ARG A 41 -17.98 4.10 10.32
CA ARG A 41 -18.60 3.16 11.27
C ARG A 41 -17.82 1.86 11.42
N ALA A 42 -17.17 1.38 10.37
CA ALA A 42 -16.39 0.15 10.42
C ALA A 42 -15.16 0.29 11.35
N MET A 43 -14.47 1.43 11.29
CA MET A 43 -13.34 1.73 12.16
C MET A 43 -13.79 1.89 13.62
N ARG A 44 -14.94 2.53 13.86
CA ARG A 44 -15.56 2.64 15.19
C ARG A 44 -15.88 1.26 15.79
N TYR A 45 -16.58 0.41 15.04
CA TYR A 45 -16.84 -0.97 15.46
C TYR A 45 -15.57 -1.73 15.83
N LEU A 46 -14.49 -1.57 15.04
CA LEU A 46 -13.21 -2.20 15.32
C LEU A 46 -12.62 -1.74 16.66
N VAL A 47 -12.55 -0.43 16.92
CA VAL A 47 -11.95 0.08 18.17
C VAL A 47 -12.82 -0.20 19.38
N ASP A 48 -14.14 -0.04 19.27
CA ASP A 48 -15.07 -0.33 20.36
C ASP A 48 -14.96 -1.82 20.76
N SER A 49 -14.90 -2.71 19.76
CA SER A 49 -14.71 -4.15 20.00
C SER A 49 -13.35 -4.48 20.63
N LEU A 50 -12.29 -3.73 20.34
CA LEU A 50 -10.98 -3.90 20.97
C LEU A 50 -11.03 -3.44 22.44
N GLU A 51 -11.64 -2.29 22.71
CA GLU A 51 -11.78 -1.74 24.05
C GLU A 51 -12.66 -2.61 24.96
N GLU A 52 -13.76 -3.17 24.45
CA GLU A 52 -14.59 -4.17 25.13
C GLU A 52 -13.77 -5.40 25.60
N ARG A 53 -12.67 -5.70 24.89
CA ARG A 53 -11.76 -6.81 25.19
C ARG A 53 -10.56 -6.39 26.05
N GLY A 54 -10.56 -5.14 26.53
CA GLY A 54 -9.54 -4.56 27.41
C GLY A 54 -8.29 -4.09 26.67
N TYR A 55 -8.37 -3.82 25.37
CA TYR A 55 -7.23 -3.27 24.63
C TYR A 55 -7.26 -1.74 24.57
N THR A 56 -6.11 -1.13 24.83
CA THR A 56 -5.76 0.22 24.35
C THR A 56 -5.26 0.11 22.92
N TRP A 57 -5.64 1.03 22.03
CA TRP A 57 -5.27 0.96 20.62
C TRP A 57 -4.65 2.27 20.13
N ALA A 58 -3.76 2.16 19.14
CA ALA A 58 -3.29 3.26 18.33
C ALA A 58 -3.13 2.80 16.89
N TYR A 59 -3.27 3.70 15.93
CA TYR A 59 -2.93 3.43 14.54
C TYR A 59 -2.25 4.61 13.86
N ARG A 60 -1.51 4.30 12.81
CA ARG A 60 -0.91 5.27 11.88
C ARG A 60 -1.03 4.76 10.45
N VAL A 61 -1.40 5.64 9.53
CA VAL A 61 -1.21 5.39 8.10
C VAL A 61 0.27 5.58 7.79
N VAL A 62 0.93 4.56 7.25
CA VAL A 62 2.35 4.57 6.90
C VAL A 62 2.51 4.36 5.40
N ASP A 63 3.31 5.20 4.74
CA ASP A 63 3.70 5.04 3.35
C ASP A 63 5.08 4.37 3.25
N ALA A 64 5.19 3.27 2.51
CA ALA A 64 6.46 2.54 2.34
C ALA A 64 7.60 3.40 1.75
N ARG A 65 7.27 4.51 1.06
CA ARG A 65 8.26 5.49 0.56
C ARG A 65 9.11 6.12 1.67
N ALA A 66 8.58 6.18 2.89
CA ALA A 66 9.31 6.61 4.09
C ALA A 66 10.61 5.81 4.32
N PHE A 67 10.65 4.56 3.83
CA PHE A 67 11.76 3.63 4.02
C PHE A 67 12.60 3.42 2.76
N GLY A 68 12.62 4.42 1.85
CA GLY A 68 13.47 4.39 0.65
C GLY A 68 13.00 3.44 -0.46
N ILE A 69 11.81 2.85 -0.32
CA ILE A 69 11.21 1.97 -1.34
C ILE A 69 10.38 2.80 -2.32
N PRO A 70 10.66 2.79 -3.64
CA PRO A 70 9.91 3.54 -4.63
C PRO A 70 8.58 2.86 -4.99
N GLN A 71 7.74 2.60 -3.97
CA GLN A 71 6.37 2.12 -4.10
C GLN A 71 5.47 2.99 -3.22
N ARG A 72 4.50 3.70 -3.81
CA ARG A 72 3.44 4.38 -3.05
C ARG A 72 2.47 3.36 -2.47
N ARG A 73 2.79 2.87 -1.27
CA ARG A 73 2.03 1.86 -0.53
C ARG A 73 1.68 2.39 0.86
N ARG A 74 0.52 3.03 0.94
CA ARG A 74 -0.08 3.51 2.19
C ARG A 74 -0.85 2.39 2.88
N ARG A 75 -0.63 2.19 4.17
CA ARG A 75 -1.31 1.17 5.00
C ARG A 75 -1.59 1.68 6.40
N VAL A 76 -2.77 1.35 6.92
CA VAL A 76 -3.10 1.54 8.33
C VAL A 76 -2.40 0.44 9.10
N ILE A 77 -1.49 0.83 9.98
CA ILE A 77 -0.84 -0.04 10.95
C ILE A 77 -1.51 0.24 12.29
N LEU A 78 -2.35 -0.69 12.76
CA LEU A 78 -3.04 -0.60 14.05
C LEU A 78 -2.40 -1.56 15.03
N LEU A 79 -1.98 -1.00 16.16
CA LEU A 79 -1.41 -1.74 17.27
C LEU A 79 -2.32 -1.59 18.49
N ALA A 80 -2.66 -2.71 19.11
CA ALA A 80 -3.49 -2.75 20.31
C ALA A 80 -2.80 -3.58 21.39
N SER A 81 -2.88 -3.13 22.65
CA SER A 81 -2.30 -3.84 23.79
C SER A 81 -3.23 -3.87 24.99
N LYS A 82 -3.21 -4.98 25.73
CA LYS A 82 -3.95 -5.12 27.00
C LYS A 82 -3.25 -4.49 28.20
N SER A 83 -1.97 -4.15 28.07
CA SER A 83 -1.12 -3.82 29.23
C SER A 83 -0.07 -2.75 28.96
N GLU A 84 0.10 -2.34 27.70
CA GLU A 84 1.10 -1.36 27.29
C GLU A 84 0.44 -0.21 26.54
N ASP A 85 1.14 0.92 26.48
CA ASP A 85 0.76 2.03 25.62
C ASP A 85 1.28 1.76 24.18
N PRO A 86 0.41 1.66 23.16
CA PRO A 86 0.83 1.45 21.78
C PRO A 86 1.40 2.71 21.11
N ARG A 87 1.17 3.91 21.68
CA ARG A 87 1.57 5.20 21.06
C ARG A 87 3.07 5.33 20.82
N PRO A 88 3.97 4.99 21.78
CA PRO A 88 5.41 5.02 21.56
C PRO A 88 5.88 4.19 20.37
N CYS A 89 5.14 3.15 19.99
CA CYS A 89 5.52 2.30 18.87
C CYS A 89 5.23 2.96 17.51
N LEU A 90 4.25 3.86 17.44
CA LEU A 90 3.74 4.41 16.18
C LEU A 90 4.03 5.90 16.00
N PHE A 91 4.16 6.66 17.11
CA PHE A 91 4.20 8.12 17.13
C PHE A 91 5.51 8.70 17.67
N ALA A 92 6.51 7.85 17.94
CA ALA A 92 7.80 8.31 18.47
C ALA A 92 8.66 9.05 17.42
N ASP A 93 8.49 8.72 16.15
CA ASP A 93 9.19 9.37 15.04
C ASP A 93 8.20 10.06 14.11
N ASP A 94 8.57 11.24 13.61
CA ASP A 94 7.83 11.86 12.53
C ASP A 94 8.77 12.66 11.62
N ALA A 95 8.73 12.33 10.33
CA ALA A 95 9.45 13.05 9.29
C ALA A 95 8.47 13.79 8.38
N ALA A 96 8.94 14.83 7.70
CA ALA A 96 8.11 15.52 6.74
C ALA A 96 7.81 14.60 5.53
N LYS A 97 6.53 14.53 5.14
CA LYS A 97 6.13 13.83 3.92
C LYS A 97 6.84 14.45 2.71
N ARG A 98 7.49 13.62 1.90
CA ARG A 98 8.11 14.02 0.64
C ARG A 98 7.30 13.49 -0.55
N GLU A 99 6.78 14.40 -1.37
CA GLU A 99 6.19 14.07 -2.67
C GLU A 99 7.14 14.51 -3.78
N ASN A 100 7.19 13.73 -4.86
CA ASN A 100 7.98 14.06 -6.04
C ASN A 100 7.07 14.79 -7.03
N ALA A 101 7.46 16.00 -7.44
CA ALA A 101 6.86 16.66 -8.59
C ALA A 101 7.28 15.91 -9.86
N PHE A 102 6.38 15.88 -10.85
CA PHE A 102 6.72 15.32 -12.16
C PHE A 102 7.93 16.05 -12.76
N ALA A 103 8.81 15.27 -13.37
CA ALA A 103 9.89 15.78 -14.21
C ALA A 103 10.15 14.77 -15.33
N PRO A 104 10.50 15.21 -16.56
CA PRO A 104 10.69 14.32 -17.70
C PRO A 104 11.77 13.23 -17.49
N ASN A 105 12.70 13.45 -16.57
CA ASN A 105 13.73 12.48 -16.18
C ASN A 105 13.28 11.53 -15.05
N LEU A 106 12.00 11.48 -14.67
CA LEU A 106 11.50 10.56 -13.65
C LEU A 106 10.56 9.53 -14.25
N LEU A 107 10.74 8.27 -13.89
CA LEU A 107 9.81 7.20 -14.26
C LEU A 107 8.50 7.39 -13.52
N CYS A 108 7.37 7.14 -14.18
CA CYS A 108 6.05 7.29 -13.58
C CYS A 108 5.27 5.99 -13.62
N GLY A 109 4.92 5.46 -12.45
CA GLY A 109 4.10 4.27 -12.33
C GLY A 109 2.60 4.58 -12.39
N PHE A 110 1.81 3.70 -13.02
CA PHE A 110 0.37 3.84 -13.13
C PHE A 110 -0.35 2.50 -13.25
N TYR A 111 -1.65 2.47 -12.99
CA TYR A 111 -2.51 1.32 -13.22
C TYR A 111 -3.39 1.52 -14.45
N TRP A 112 -3.17 0.70 -15.47
CA TRP A 112 -4.02 0.67 -16.65
C TRP A 112 -5.40 0.05 -16.40
N THR A 113 -5.65 -0.49 -15.20
CA THR A 113 -6.85 -1.25 -14.84
C THR A 113 -7.80 -0.53 -13.86
N GLU A 114 -7.52 0.72 -13.45
CA GLU A 114 -8.32 1.44 -12.44
C GLU A 114 -9.64 2.06 -12.96
N GLY A 115 -10.06 1.68 -14.17
CA GLY A 115 -11.32 2.14 -14.75
C GLY A 115 -11.25 3.62 -15.15
N LEU A 116 -12.35 4.35 -14.93
CA LEU A 116 -12.49 5.77 -15.33
C LEU A 116 -12.21 6.76 -14.20
N ARG A 117 -12.08 6.29 -12.96
CA ARG A 117 -12.06 7.13 -11.75
C ARG A 117 -10.68 7.23 -11.11
N GLY A 118 -9.70 6.48 -11.61
CA GLY A 118 -8.36 6.45 -11.06
C GLY A 118 -7.33 6.03 -12.10
N LEU A 119 -6.14 6.60 -11.97
CA LEU A 119 -4.95 6.22 -12.74
C LEU A 119 -3.95 5.43 -11.88
N GLY A 120 -4.11 5.47 -10.57
CA GLY A 120 -3.10 5.00 -9.63
C GLY A 120 -1.75 5.66 -9.89
N TRP A 121 -1.67 6.96 -10.20
CA TRP A 121 -0.43 7.63 -10.62
C TRP A 121 0.63 7.75 -9.53
N ALA A 122 1.90 7.49 -9.81
CA ALA A 122 3.02 7.70 -8.88
C ALA A 122 4.29 8.19 -9.61
N VAL A 123 4.84 9.32 -9.19
CA VAL A 123 6.08 9.89 -9.76
C VAL A 123 7.31 9.31 -9.04
N ASP A 124 8.26 8.82 -9.83
CA ASP A 124 9.49 8.16 -9.38
C ASP A 124 9.25 7.00 -8.39
N ALA A 125 8.11 6.34 -8.58
CA ALA A 125 7.65 5.22 -7.80
C ALA A 125 6.62 4.42 -8.60
N VAL A 126 6.39 3.17 -8.22
CA VAL A 126 5.20 2.45 -8.66
C VAL A 126 4.04 2.66 -7.69
N PRO A 127 2.79 2.50 -8.14
CA PRO A 127 1.64 2.49 -7.25
C PRO A 127 1.62 1.20 -6.42
N THR A 128 0.75 1.13 -5.41
CA THR A 128 0.58 -0.06 -4.55
C THR A 128 0.42 -1.33 -5.39
N LEU A 129 1.29 -2.32 -5.21
CA LEU A 129 1.15 -3.62 -5.89
C LEU A 129 -0.17 -4.32 -5.48
N LYS A 130 -0.93 -4.77 -6.47
CA LYS A 130 -2.19 -5.50 -6.31
C LYS A 130 -1.98 -6.99 -6.47
N GLY A 131 -2.69 -7.81 -5.70
CA GLY A 131 -2.62 -9.28 -5.79
C GLY A 131 -3.25 -9.88 -7.06
N GLY A 132 -3.59 -9.07 -8.07
CA GLY A 132 -4.29 -9.47 -9.28
C GLY A 132 -5.81 -9.35 -9.22
N SER A 133 -6.46 -9.74 -10.31
CA SER A 133 -7.92 -9.74 -10.44
C SER A 133 -8.59 -10.84 -9.61
N THR A 134 -9.90 -10.75 -9.41
CA THR A 134 -10.70 -11.78 -8.71
C THR A 134 -10.52 -13.19 -9.30
N ILE A 135 -10.23 -13.28 -10.61
CA ILE A 135 -9.99 -14.52 -11.35
C ILE A 135 -8.50 -14.94 -11.39
N GLY A 136 -7.64 -14.26 -10.62
CA GLY A 136 -6.24 -14.66 -10.43
C GLY A 136 -5.28 -14.19 -11.53
N ILE A 137 -5.72 -13.37 -12.49
CA ILE A 137 -4.82 -12.78 -13.49
C ILE A 137 -3.99 -11.68 -12.83
N PRO A 138 -2.65 -11.75 -12.89
CA PRO A 138 -1.78 -10.68 -12.40
C PRO A 138 -2.08 -9.36 -13.06
N SER A 139 -1.91 -8.29 -12.31
CA SER A 139 -2.09 -6.94 -12.81
C SER A 139 -0.98 -6.10 -12.17
N PRO A 140 0.29 -6.27 -12.60
CA PRO A 140 1.36 -5.40 -12.14
C PRO A 140 1.01 -3.94 -12.48
N PRO A 141 1.64 -2.93 -11.87
CA PRO A 141 1.55 -1.58 -12.40
C PRO A 141 2.37 -1.45 -13.69
N ALA A 142 1.97 -0.54 -14.56
CA ALA A 142 2.80 -0.11 -15.68
C ALA A 142 3.70 1.05 -15.22
N ILE A 143 4.77 1.25 -15.95
CA ILE A 143 5.77 2.28 -15.75
C ILE A 143 5.96 2.96 -17.10
N TRP A 144 5.79 4.26 -17.12
CA TRP A 144 6.10 5.13 -18.26
C TRP A 144 7.45 5.80 -18.02
N ASN A 145 8.30 5.80 -19.05
CA ASN A 145 9.52 6.59 -19.11
C ASN A 145 9.29 7.79 -20.05
N PRO A 146 9.18 9.03 -19.52
CA PRO A 146 8.96 10.21 -20.36
C PRO A 146 10.17 10.54 -21.26
N GLN A 147 11.36 10.01 -20.97
CA GLN A 147 12.56 10.33 -21.77
C GLN A 147 12.56 9.67 -23.15
N ASP A 148 12.00 8.47 -23.27
CA ASP A 148 11.98 7.67 -24.51
C ASP A 148 10.58 7.18 -24.91
N GLY A 149 9.58 7.54 -24.10
CA GLY A 149 8.19 7.15 -24.25
C GLY A 149 7.92 5.66 -24.07
N SER A 150 8.85 4.89 -23.50
CA SER A 150 8.65 3.45 -23.27
C SER A 150 7.63 3.19 -22.16
N ILE A 151 6.81 2.15 -22.37
CA ILE A 151 5.79 1.73 -21.40
C ILE A 151 5.90 0.22 -21.17
N GLY A 152 6.07 -0.17 -19.91
CA GLY A 152 6.19 -1.58 -19.55
C GLY A 152 5.87 -1.86 -18.10
N THR A 153 5.93 -3.13 -17.71
CA THR A 153 5.68 -3.58 -16.34
C THR A 153 6.97 -4.08 -15.71
N PRO A 154 7.17 -3.90 -14.39
CA PRO A 154 8.31 -4.49 -13.70
C PRO A 154 8.23 -6.01 -13.72
N THR A 155 9.37 -6.66 -13.49
CA THR A 155 9.42 -8.12 -13.30
C THR A 155 8.86 -8.51 -11.93
N ILE A 156 8.58 -9.80 -11.74
CA ILE A 156 8.15 -10.30 -10.42
C ILE A 156 9.25 -10.13 -9.36
N THR A 157 10.52 -10.24 -9.73
CA THR A 157 11.66 -10.05 -8.81
C THR A 157 11.86 -8.58 -8.43
N ASP A 158 11.64 -7.65 -9.36
CA ASP A 158 11.56 -6.23 -9.02
C ASP A 158 10.36 -5.95 -8.09
N ALA A 159 9.23 -6.63 -8.30
CA ALA A 159 8.05 -6.48 -7.45
C ALA A 159 8.26 -7.02 -6.02
N GLU A 160 8.97 -8.13 -5.85
CA GLU A 160 9.41 -8.64 -4.55
C GLU A 160 10.26 -7.60 -3.80
N ARG A 161 11.24 -7.02 -4.51
CA ARG A 161 12.10 -5.96 -3.97
C ARG A 161 11.32 -4.69 -3.62
N LEU A 162 10.32 -4.33 -4.43
CA LEU A 162 9.40 -3.24 -4.12
C LEU A 162 8.55 -3.51 -2.87
N GLN A 163 8.40 -4.77 -2.42
CA GLN A 163 7.83 -5.11 -1.11
C GLN A 163 8.87 -5.23 0.01
N GLY A 164 10.15 -4.99 -0.30
CA GLY A 164 11.27 -5.07 0.65
C GLY A 164 11.85 -6.48 0.81
N PHE A 165 11.43 -7.45 0.00
CA PHE A 165 12.03 -8.78 -0.04
C PHE A 165 13.30 -8.82 -0.89
N GLU A 166 14.08 -9.88 -0.75
CA GLU A 166 15.15 -10.21 -1.69
C GLU A 166 14.57 -10.62 -3.06
N ALA A 167 15.34 -10.41 -4.14
CA ALA A 167 14.95 -10.93 -5.45
C ALA A 167 14.92 -12.46 -5.43
N GLY A 168 13.84 -13.05 -5.91
CA GLY A 168 13.60 -14.49 -5.90
C GLY A 168 12.92 -15.00 -4.63
N TRP A 169 12.50 -14.13 -3.70
CA TRP A 169 11.92 -14.55 -2.42
C TRP A 169 10.72 -15.49 -2.56
N THR A 170 9.87 -15.29 -3.58
CA THR A 170 8.69 -16.11 -3.83
C THR A 170 8.92 -17.22 -4.85
N THR A 171 10.17 -17.47 -5.28
CA THR A 171 10.52 -18.55 -6.21
C THR A 171 10.04 -19.92 -5.73
N PRO A 172 10.24 -20.32 -4.45
CA PRO A 172 9.76 -21.63 -3.98
C PRO A 172 8.25 -21.83 -4.13
N ALA A 173 7.46 -20.75 -4.10
CA ALA A 173 6.01 -20.86 -4.29
C ALA A 173 5.65 -21.23 -5.74
N GLY A 174 6.48 -20.88 -6.72
CA GLY A 174 6.29 -21.26 -8.13
C GLY A 174 6.65 -22.72 -8.43
N GLU A 175 7.38 -23.38 -7.53
CA GLU A 175 7.81 -24.78 -7.66
C GLU A 175 6.77 -25.76 -7.08
N ALA A 176 5.80 -25.26 -6.31
CA ALA A 176 4.74 -26.07 -5.74
C ALA A 176 3.79 -26.61 -6.83
N GLU A 177 3.39 -27.88 -6.68
CA GLU A 177 2.48 -28.56 -7.62
C GLU A 177 1.18 -27.76 -7.81
N GLY A 178 0.80 -27.54 -9.07
CA GLY A 178 -0.40 -26.79 -9.44
C GLY A 178 -0.30 -25.26 -9.30
N VAL A 179 0.86 -24.72 -8.89
CA VAL A 179 1.07 -23.27 -8.81
C VAL A 179 1.78 -22.77 -10.07
N ARG A 180 1.18 -21.79 -10.75
CA ARG A 180 1.83 -21.08 -11.86
C ARG A 180 2.69 -19.95 -11.33
N ASP A 181 3.80 -19.66 -11.99
CA ASP A 181 4.71 -18.54 -11.62
C ASP A 181 3.94 -17.20 -11.50
N SER A 182 2.92 -17.00 -12.35
CA SER A 182 2.03 -15.85 -12.29
C SER A 182 1.30 -15.69 -10.94
N HIS A 183 1.04 -16.76 -10.19
CA HIS A 183 0.38 -16.70 -8.89
C HIS A 183 1.24 -15.98 -7.83
N ARG A 184 2.56 -15.87 -8.02
CA ARG A 184 3.47 -15.14 -7.13
C ARG A 184 3.10 -13.66 -6.99
N TRP A 185 2.55 -13.05 -8.03
CA TRP A 185 2.03 -11.67 -7.96
C TRP A 185 0.95 -11.49 -6.89
N LYS A 186 0.14 -12.53 -6.62
CA LYS A 186 -0.85 -12.50 -5.55
C LYS A 186 -0.20 -12.47 -4.17
N LEU A 187 0.89 -13.21 -3.99
CA LEU A 187 1.66 -13.22 -2.75
C LEU A 187 2.29 -11.85 -2.51
N VAL A 188 3.01 -11.33 -3.50
CA VAL A 188 3.67 -10.02 -3.42
C VAL A 188 2.66 -8.91 -3.22
N GLY A 189 1.54 -8.87 -3.96
CA GLY A 189 0.54 -7.80 -3.81
C GLY A 189 -0.11 -7.74 -2.41
N ASN A 190 -0.32 -8.91 -1.79
CA ASN A 190 -0.96 -9.03 -0.47
C ASN A 190 0.01 -8.96 0.70
N ALA A 191 1.33 -9.01 0.46
CA ALA A 191 2.32 -8.95 1.51
C ALA A 191 2.33 -7.59 2.25
N VAL A 192 2.70 -7.62 3.53
CA VAL A 192 3.12 -6.43 4.27
C VAL A 192 4.55 -6.10 3.84
N ASN A 193 4.84 -4.80 3.66
CA ASN A 193 6.17 -4.38 3.24
C ASN A 193 7.19 -4.65 4.36
N VAL A 194 8.32 -5.28 4.02
CA VAL A 194 9.33 -5.73 4.99
C VAL A 194 9.89 -4.57 5.82
N ARG A 195 10.14 -3.40 5.20
CA ARG A 195 10.69 -2.23 5.91
C ARG A 195 9.71 -1.62 6.91
N VAL A 196 8.41 -1.66 6.59
CA VAL A 196 7.35 -1.25 7.52
C VAL A 196 7.30 -2.21 8.72
N ALA A 197 7.37 -3.52 8.47
CA ALA A 197 7.38 -4.53 9.53
C ALA A 197 8.65 -4.42 10.39
N GLU A 198 9.81 -4.17 9.78
CA GLU A 198 11.09 -3.98 10.45
C GLU A 198 11.06 -2.75 11.37
N TRP A 199 10.57 -1.60 10.89
CA TRP A 199 10.39 -0.39 11.68
C TRP A 199 9.51 -0.64 12.91
N LEU A 200 8.33 -1.24 12.70
CA LEU A 200 7.42 -1.54 13.80
C LEU A 200 8.04 -2.53 14.79
N GLY A 201 8.74 -3.56 14.31
CA GLY A 201 9.44 -4.53 15.15
C GLY A 201 10.50 -3.88 16.03
N ARG A 202 11.32 -2.98 15.47
CA ARG A 202 12.29 -2.18 16.26
C ARG A 202 11.58 -1.38 17.33
N ARG A 203 10.49 -0.70 16.98
CA ARG A 203 9.71 0.16 17.90
C ARG A 203 8.99 -0.62 18.99
N LEU A 204 8.53 -1.83 18.72
CA LEU A 204 7.97 -2.75 19.72
C LEU A 204 9.02 -3.17 20.78
N VAL A 205 10.29 -3.28 20.40
CA VAL A 205 11.38 -3.65 21.32
C VAL A 205 11.92 -2.43 22.07
N SER A 206 12.15 -1.33 21.36
CA SER A 206 12.81 -0.15 21.94
C SER A 206 11.85 0.84 22.62
N GLY A 207 10.55 0.78 22.29
CA GLY A 207 9.61 1.85 22.60
C GLY A 207 10.01 3.17 21.96
N GLY A 208 9.65 4.28 22.60
CA GLY A 208 9.99 5.64 22.20
C GLY A 208 9.36 6.69 23.12
N ARG A 209 9.58 7.97 22.81
CA ARG A 209 8.88 9.08 23.48
C ARG A 209 7.87 9.69 22.53
N VAL A 210 6.63 9.79 22.97
CA VAL A 210 5.57 10.45 22.19
C VAL A 210 5.69 11.95 22.45
N GLY A 211 6.01 12.72 21.40
CA GLY A 211 6.07 14.18 21.46
C GLY A 211 5.02 14.89 20.60
N ALA A 212 4.19 14.12 19.87
CA ALA A 212 3.18 14.68 18.99
C ALA A 212 1.99 15.25 19.77
N GLY A 213 1.46 16.38 19.30
CA GLY A 213 0.22 16.94 19.82
C GLY A 213 -0.97 16.01 19.53
N GLU A 214 -1.90 15.97 20.47
CA GLU A 214 -3.15 15.20 20.35
C GLU A 214 -4.37 16.07 20.62
N ASP A 215 -5.41 15.85 19.83
CA ASP A 215 -6.71 16.52 19.96
C ASP A 215 -7.79 15.47 20.14
N ARG A 216 -8.77 15.72 21.02
CA ARG A 216 -9.89 14.80 21.21
C ARG A 216 -10.68 14.65 19.91
N LEU A 217 -10.85 13.41 19.44
CA LEU A 217 -11.61 13.10 18.23
C LEU A 217 -13.10 13.04 18.55
N ALA A 218 -13.83 14.10 18.18
CA ALA A 218 -15.27 14.17 18.40
C ALA A 218 -16.04 13.07 17.64
N LEU A 219 -17.15 12.63 18.24
CA LEU A 219 -18.06 11.66 17.61
C LEU A 219 -18.55 12.17 16.24
N GLY A 220 -18.60 11.27 15.26
CA GLY A 220 -19.05 11.58 13.90
C GLY A 220 -18.02 12.31 13.01
N LYS A 221 -16.86 12.73 13.54
CA LYS A 221 -15.76 13.23 12.70
C LYS A 221 -15.12 12.11 11.88
N ALA A 222 -14.57 12.49 10.72
CA ALA A 222 -13.79 11.58 9.90
C ALA A 222 -12.55 11.11 10.66
N TRP A 223 -12.20 9.83 10.52
CA TRP A 223 -11.01 9.27 11.12
C TRP A 223 -9.75 9.89 10.49
N PRO A 224 -8.80 10.38 11.31
CA PRO A 224 -7.54 10.96 10.82
C PRO A 224 -6.59 9.87 10.30
N THR A 225 -5.41 10.26 9.81
CA THR A 225 -4.35 9.33 9.42
C THR A 225 -3.61 8.73 10.61
N ALA A 226 -3.73 9.30 11.80
CA ALA A 226 -3.19 8.75 13.03
C ALA A 226 -4.12 9.08 14.21
N ALA A 227 -4.43 8.07 15.01
CA ALA A 227 -5.23 8.24 16.22
C ALA A 227 -4.93 7.14 17.23
N TRP A 228 -5.30 7.38 18.47
CA TRP A 228 -5.33 6.37 19.52
C TRP A 228 -6.58 6.51 20.37
N GLY A 229 -6.86 5.51 21.20
CA GLY A 229 -7.97 5.57 22.12
C GLY A 229 -7.93 4.50 23.20
N HIS A 230 -8.69 4.78 24.24
CA HIS A 230 -8.91 3.92 25.39
C HIS A 230 -10.16 4.39 26.14
N GLY A 231 -10.92 3.45 26.72
CA GLY A 231 -12.01 3.79 27.65
C GLY A 231 -13.13 4.63 27.03
N GLY A 232 -13.45 4.42 25.76
CA GLY A 232 -14.47 5.15 25.00
C GLY A 232 -14.00 6.52 24.48
N GLU A 233 -12.75 6.90 24.73
CA GLU A 233 -12.16 8.14 24.23
C GLU A 233 -11.20 7.87 23.07
N ALA A 234 -11.23 8.74 22.07
CA ALA A 234 -10.33 8.70 20.93
C ALA A 234 -9.69 10.07 20.71
N PHE A 235 -8.46 10.08 20.25
CA PHE A 235 -7.65 11.26 20.03
C PHE A 235 -6.98 11.19 18.66
N SER A 236 -7.06 12.26 17.88
CA SER A 236 -6.26 12.42 16.66
C SER A 236 -4.86 12.87 17.02
N VAL A 237 -3.85 12.33 16.32
CA VAL A 237 -2.44 12.64 16.57
C VAL A 237 -1.86 13.33 15.35
N ALA A 238 -1.20 14.47 15.56
CA ALA A 238 -0.57 15.25 14.49
C ALA A 238 0.79 14.66 14.09
N VAL A 239 0.76 13.51 13.40
CA VAL A 239 1.93 12.89 12.75
C VAL A 239 1.68 12.64 11.27
N SER A 240 2.74 12.71 10.47
CA SER A 240 2.68 12.42 9.05
C SER A 240 2.51 10.92 8.75
N GLU A 241 2.45 10.55 7.47
CA GLU A 241 2.52 9.14 7.05
C GLU A 241 3.95 8.57 6.97
N TRP A 242 4.93 9.37 7.36
CA TRP A 242 6.36 9.12 7.21
C TRP A 242 7.00 9.05 8.60
N PRO A 243 7.04 7.86 9.23
CA PRO A 243 7.72 7.72 10.52
C PRO A 243 9.23 7.96 10.36
N GLU A 244 9.80 7.55 9.23
CA GLU A 244 11.21 7.78 8.91
C GLU A 244 11.33 8.48 7.56
N GLN A 245 12.51 9.02 7.27
CA GLN A 245 12.86 9.50 5.95
C GLN A 245 14.21 8.89 5.54
N GLN A 246 14.16 7.61 5.20
CA GLN A 246 15.33 6.93 4.68
C GLN A 246 15.70 7.48 3.30
N ARG A 247 16.97 7.27 2.90
CA ARG A 247 17.47 7.74 1.62
C ARG A 247 16.63 7.14 0.48
N HIS A 248 15.99 8.03 -0.28
CA HIS A 248 15.21 7.65 -1.46
C HIS A 248 16.11 7.08 -2.55
N VAL A 249 15.68 5.97 -3.15
CA VAL A 249 16.29 5.38 -4.35
C VAL A 249 15.36 5.62 -5.52
N HIS A 250 15.82 6.33 -6.54
CA HIS A 250 15.03 6.57 -7.76
C HIS A 250 14.59 5.26 -8.39
N LEU A 251 13.35 5.21 -8.91
CA LEU A 251 12.77 3.99 -9.46
C LEU A 251 13.65 3.40 -10.58
N ARG A 252 14.25 4.26 -11.42
CA ARG A 252 15.18 3.86 -12.48
C ARG A 252 16.39 3.08 -12.00
N HIS A 253 16.90 3.40 -10.80
CA HIS A 253 18.06 2.74 -10.20
C HIS A 253 17.64 1.59 -9.30
N PHE A 254 16.36 1.58 -8.87
CA PHE A 254 15.81 0.50 -8.10
C PHE A 254 15.55 -0.73 -8.98
N LEU A 255 15.01 -0.57 -10.19
CA LEU A 255 14.73 -1.69 -11.09
C LEU A 255 16.04 -2.37 -11.56
N HIS A 256 16.09 -3.70 -11.49
CA HIS A 256 17.25 -4.48 -11.92
C HIS A 256 17.09 -5.08 -13.32
N SER A 257 15.85 -5.27 -13.76
CA SER A 257 15.56 -5.86 -15.08
C SER A 257 14.92 -4.82 -16.00
N PRO A 258 15.13 -4.94 -17.33
CA PRO A 258 14.36 -4.18 -18.30
C PRO A 258 12.86 -4.39 -18.09
N LEU A 259 12.08 -3.33 -18.33
CA LEU A 259 10.62 -3.43 -18.29
C LEU A 259 10.13 -4.41 -19.34
N LYS A 260 9.17 -5.26 -18.96
CA LYS A 260 8.43 -6.06 -19.93
C LYS A 260 7.46 -5.14 -20.68
N PRO A 261 7.53 -4.99 -22.01
CA PRO A 261 6.65 -4.09 -22.74
C PRO A 261 5.16 -4.35 -22.43
N LEU A 262 4.39 -3.29 -22.22
CA LEU A 262 2.96 -3.42 -21.99
C LEU A 262 2.31 -3.94 -23.27
N SER A 263 1.41 -4.93 -23.15
CA SER A 263 0.79 -5.51 -24.34
C SER A 263 -0.06 -4.50 -25.09
N ARG A 264 -0.12 -4.64 -26.42
CA ARG A 264 -0.96 -3.80 -27.30
C ARG A 264 -2.40 -3.69 -26.80
N ARG A 265 -3.01 -4.83 -26.44
CA ARG A 265 -4.38 -4.90 -25.91
C ARG A 265 -4.55 -4.12 -24.60
N ALA A 266 -3.56 -4.20 -23.70
CA ALA A 266 -3.61 -3.48 -22.42
C ALA A 266 -3.47 -1.97 -22.64
N ALA A 267 -2.52 -1.54 -23.47
CA ALA A 267 -2.30 -0.14 -23.81
C ALA A 267 -3.51 0.49 -24.53
N ALA A 268 -4.03 -0.16 -25.57
CA ALA A 268 -5.20 0.32 -26.31
C ALA A 268 -6.46 0.40 -25.44
N GLY A 269 -6.70 -0.63 -24.61
CA GLY A 269 -7.80 -0.62 -23.67
C GLY A 269 -7.69 0.52 -22.65
N PHE A 270 -6.47 0.82 -22.19
CA PHE A 270 -6.22 1.95 -21.31
C PHE A 270 -6.46 3.28 -22.00
N LEU A 271 -5.88 3.51 -23.17
CA LEU A 271 -6.03 4.76 -23.92
C LEU A 271 -7.51 5.08 -24.18
N SER A 272 -8.29 4.09 -24.63
CA SER A 272 -9.73 4.25 -24.85
C SER A 272 -10.47 4.71 -23.58
N ARG A 273 -10.12 4.16 -22.40
CA ARG A 273 -10.68 4.60 -21.12
C ARG A 273 -10.18 5.98 -20.70
N ALA A 274 -8.91 6.26 -20.91
CA ALA A 274 -8.28 7.52 -20.52
C ALA A 274 -8.88 8.71 -21.27
N LEU A 275 -9.16 8.57 -22.57
CA LEU A 275 -9.75 9.62 -23.40
C LEU A 275 -11.17 10.03 -22.98
N VAL A 276 -11.92 9.13 -22.34
CA VAL A 276 -13.28 9.43 -21.83
C VAL A 276 -13.30 9.67 -20.31
N ALA A 277 -12.16 9.48 -19.63
CA ALA A 277 -12.04 9.71 -18.20
C ALA A 277 -11.92 11.21 -17.92
N LYS A 278 -12.54 11.66 -16.82
CA LYS A 278 -12.36 13.03 -16.31
C LYS A 278 -11.13 13.08 -15.39
N LEU A 279 -9.97 12.70 -15.92
CA LEU A 279 -8.69 12.67 -15.21
C LEU A 279 -7.71 13.63 -15.86
N ASN A 280 -6.83 14.21 -15.06
CA ASN A 280 -5.70 14.99 -15.55
C ASN A 280 -4.51 14.03 -15.78
N PHE A 281 -3.86 14.19 -16.92
CA PHE A 281 -2.68 13.42 -17.30
C PHE A 281 -1.50 14.39 -17.47
N GLU A 282 -0.28 13.91 -17.19
CA GLU A 282 0.92 14.69 -17.48
C GLU A 282 1.09 14.87 -19.00
N ASP A 283 1.69 15.99 -19.39
CA ASP A 283 1.94 16.32 -20.79
C ASP A 283 2.74 15.21 -21.49
N GLY A 284 2.32 14.87 -22.72
CA GLY A 284 2.94 13.84 -23.55
C GLY A 284 2.66 12.39 -23.13
N PHE A 285 2.06 12.13 -21.95
CA PHE A 285 1.81 10.76 -21.49
C PHE A 285 0.87 9.99 -22.43
N LEU A 286 -0.27 10.58 -22.80
CA LEU A 286 -1.23 9.91 -23.69
C LEU A 286 -0.68 9.74 -25.11
N ASP A 287 0.14 10.69 -25.59
CA ASP A 287 0.82 10.58 -26.88
C ASP A 287 1.83 9.43 -26.88
N ASP A 288 2.57 9.24 -25.79
CA ASP A 288 3.47 8.09 -25.63
C ASP A 288 2.71 6.76 -25.54
N VAL A 289 1.53 6.74 -24.93
CA VAL A 289 0.66 5.56 -24.94
C VAL A 289 0.23 5.23 -26.37
N ALA A 290 -0.15 6.23 -27.17
CA ALA A 290 -0.49 6.03 -28.59
C ALA A 290 0.72 5.52 -29.40
N ARG A 291 1.88 6.17 -29.27
CA ARG A 291 3.14 5.73 -29.91
C ARG A 291 3.55 4.32 -29.49
N HIS A 292 3.30 3.94 -28.23
CA HIS A 292 3.55 2.59 -27.74
C HIS A 292 2.67 1.55 -28.45
N ILE A 293 1.39 1.86 -28.67
CA ILE A 293 0.47 0.99 -29.41
C ILE A 293 0.98 0.77 -30.84
N ASP A 294 1.36 1.85 -31.54
CA ASP A 294 1.89 1.77 -32.90
C ASP A 294 3.18 0.92 -32.98
N ARG A 295 4.08 1.07 -32.01
CA ARG A 295 5.30 0.24 -31.90
C ARG A 295 4.95 -1.24 -31.72
N MET A 296 3.98 -1.56 -30.86
CA MET A 296 3.55 -2.95 -30.64
C MET A 296 2.88 -3.56 -31.88
N ASP A 297 2.15 -2.76 -32.67
CA ASP A 297 1.54 -3.21 -33.93
C ASP A 297 2.61 -3.57 -34.97
N ARG A 298 3.67 -2.76 -35.10
CA ARG A 298 4.81 -3.06 -35.99
C ARG A 298 5.56 -4.33 -35.57
N LEU A 299 5.74 -4.56 -34.27
CA LEU A 299 6.41 -5.76 -33.74
C LEU A 299 5.59 -7.04 -33.95
N THR A 300 4.27 -6.95 -34.08
CA THR A 300 3.40 -8.12 -34.32
C THR A 300 3.31 -8.45 -35.82
N ALA A 301 3.59 -7.47 -36.69
CA ALA A 301 3.55 -7.62 -38.15
C ALA A 301 4.88 -8.08 -38.76
N ALA A 302 5.98 -8.04 -37.99
CA ALA A 302 7.31 -8.52 -38.38
C ALA A 302 7.54 -9.96 -37.88
#